data_AF-A0A560PWW1-F1
#
_entry.id   AF-A0A560PWW1-F1
#
_cell.length_a   1.000
_cell.length_b   1.000
_cell.length_c   1.000
_cell.angle_alpha   90.00
_cell.angle_beta   90.00
_cell.angle_gamma   90.00
#
_symmetry.space_group_name_H-M   'P 1'
#
loop_
_entity.id
_entity.type
_entity.pdbx_description
1 polymer ?
#
loop_
_entity_poly.entity_id
_entity_poly.type
_entity_poly.pdbx_seq_one_letter_code
_entity_poly.pdbx_strand_id
1 'polypeptide(L)' 'MEPEVFEELMMTTLVGALVLFMAFIVWDLAKKSKAGRFGTMILFLALGLGVLGFIIKTVVIAGMEGI' A
#
# COMPACT_ATOMS: atom_id res chain seq x y z
N MET A 1 4.85 -26.05 -9.13
CA MET A 1 3.97 -25.22 -8.29
C MET A 1 2.57 -25.53 -8.74
N GLU A 2 1.68 -25.88 -7.80
CA GLU A 2 0.25 -25.92 -8.07
C GLU A 2 -0.18 -24.52 -8.55
N PRO A 3 -1.06 -24.41 -9.56
CA PRO A 3 -1.44 -23.14 -10.16
C PRO A 3 -2.03 -22.14 -9.16
N GLU A 4 -2.69 -22.64 -8.10
CA GLU A 4 -3.33 -21.84 -7.04
C GLU A 4 -2.30 -21.03 -6.23
N VAL A 5 -1.21 -21.67 -5.81
CA VAL A 5 -0.13 -21.00 -5.05
C VAL A 5 0.58 -19.96 -5.91
N PHE A 6 0.74 -20.25 -7.21
CA PHE A 6 1.33 -19.31 -8.15
C PHE A 6 0.43 -18.07 -8.33
N GLU A 7 -0.88 -18.27 -8.45
CA GLU A 7 -1.87 -17.19 -8.55
C GLU A 7 -1.85 -16.29 -7.31
N GLU A 8 -1.89 -16.89 -6.11
CA GLU A 8 -1.88 -16.13 -4.85
C GLU A 8 -0.58 -15.33 -4.66
N LEU A 9 0.57 -15.93 -4.99
CA LEU A 9 1.87 -15.28 -4.92
C LEU A 9 1.95 -14.10 -5.89
N MET A 10 1.47 -14.28 -7.13
CA MET A 10 1.48 -13.23 -8.15
C MET A 10 0.53 -12.09 -7.81
N MET A 11 -0.67 -12.39 -7.33
CA MET A 11 -1.63 -11.36 -6.90
C MET A 11 -1.06 -10.53 -5.75
N THR A 12 -0.51 -11.17 -4.72
CA THR A 12 0.09 -10.45 -3.58
C THR A 12 1.31 -9.62 -4.02
N THR A 13 2.18 -10.19 -4.84
CA THR A 13 3.43 -9.53 -5.26
C THR A 13 3.16 -8.35 -6.19
N LEU A 14 2.32 -8.53 -7.23
CA LEU A 14 2.02 -7.48 -8.21
C LEU A 14 1.23 -6.33 -7.57
N VAL A 15 0.25 -6.64 -6.73
CA VAL A 15 -0.50 -5.60 -6.00
C VAL A 15 0.42 -4.86 -5.02
N GLY A 16 1.28 -5.59 -4.29
CA GLY A 16 2.28 -4.97 -3.41
C GLY A 16 3.25 -4.06 -4.15
N ALA A 17 3.73 -4.49 -5.32
CA ALA A 17 4.59 -3.69 -6.20
C ALA A 17 3.88 -2.43 -6.72
N LEU A 18 2.59 -2.54 -7.09
CA LEU A 18 1.78 -1.40 -7.53
C LEU A 18 1.60 -0.38 -6.39
N VAL A 19 1.35 -0.83 -5.16
CA VAL A 19 1.23 0.04 -3.98
C VAL A 19 2.54 0.77 -3.69
N LEU A 20 3.68 0.09 -3.79
CA LEU A 20 5.01 0.70 -3.69
C LEU A 20 5.22 1.77 -4.77
N PHE A 21 4.80 1.50 -6.01
CA PHE A 21 4.88 2.47 -7.10
C PHE A 21 4.00 3.70 -6.85
N MET A 22 2.79 3.51 -6.31
CA MET A 22 1.95 4.63 -5.87
C MET A 22 2.63 5.46 -4.77
N ALA A 23 3.30 4.82 -3.81
CA ALA A 23 4.05 5.52 -2.77
C ALA A 23 5.18 6.37 -3.36
N PHE A 24 5.90 5.84 -4.36
CA PHE A 24 6.93 6.57 -5.08
C PHE A 24 6.38 7.78 -5.85
N ILE A 25 5.23 7.62 -6.53
CA ILE A 25 4.58 8.72 -7.25
C ILE A 25 4.18 9.85 -6.29
N VAL A 26 3.56 9.53 -5.15
CA VAL A 26 3.13 10.56 -4.19
C VAL A 26 4.34 11.30 -3.61
N TRP A 27 5.44 10.59 -3.35
CA TRP A 27 6.69 11.21 -2.93
C TRP A 27 7.25 12.17 -3.99
N ASP A 28 7.29 11.76 -5.26
CA ASP A 28 7.73 12.60 -6.38
C ASP A 28 6.81 13.82 -6.56
N LEU A 29 5.49 13.61 -6.47
CA LEU A 29 4.48 14.66 -6.55
C LEU A 29 4.62 15.66 -5.40
N ALA A 30 4.83 15.20 -4.16
CA ALA A 30 5.05 16.07 -3.01
C ALA A 30 6.25 17.01 -3.21
N LYS A 31 7.34 16.48 -3.79
CA LYS A 31 8.54 17.27 -4.15
C LYS A 31 8.26 18.23 -5.31
N LYS A 32 7.65 17.77 -6.40
CA LYS A 32 7.39 18.60 -7.60
C LYS A 32 6.36 19.70 -7.35
N SER A 33 5.32 19.42 -6.57
CA SER A 33 4.28 20.39 -6.25
C SER A 33 4.71 21.47 -5.25
N LYS A 34 5.98 21.48 -4.80
CA LYS A 34 6.47 22.33 -3.70
C LYS A 34 5.50 22.28 -2.51
N ALA A 35 4.97 21.10 -2.22
CA ALA A 35 4.06 20.91 -1.11
C ALA A 35 4.84 21.30 0.14
N GLY A 36 4.52 22.49 0.69
CA GLY A 36 5.18 22.99 1.89
C GLY A 36 5.03 21.99 3.04
N ARG A 37 5.65 22.27 4.19
CA ARG A 37 5.69 21.34 5.34
C ARG A 37 4.32 20.74 5.72
N PHE A 38 3.24 21.50 5.54
CA PHE A 38 1.86 21.04 5.73
C PHE A 38 1.36 20.08 4.64
N GLY A 39 1.63 20.39 3.36
CA GLY A 39 1.19 19.57 2.23
C GLY A 39 1.91 18.22 2.19
N THR A 40 3.22 18.19 2.51
CA THR A 40 3.97 16.93 2.66
C THR A 40 3.45 16.09 3.83
N MET A 41 3.09 16.70 4.97
CA MET A 41 2.48 15.98 6.10
C MET A 41 1.13 15.36 5.73
N ILE A 42 0.26 16.10 5.04
CA ILE A 42 -1.07 15.59 4.64
C ILE A 42 -0.93 14.48 3.60
N LEU A 43 -0.02 14.63 2.62
CA LEU A 43 0.25 13.58 1.63
C LEU A 43 0.77 12.31 2.28
N PHE A 44 1.69 12.42 3.25
CA PHE A 44 2.17 11.28 4.01
C PHE A 44 1.10 10.67 4.92
N LEU A 45 0.23 11.48 5.52
CA LEU A 45 -0.90 11.00 6.33
C LEU A 45 -1.92 10.25 5.47
N ALA A 46 -2.30 10.79 4.31
CA ALA A 46 -3.24 10.13 3.42
C ALA A 46 -2.70 8.79 2.91
N LEU A 47 -1.42 8.76 2.52
CA LEU A 47 -0.75 7.52 2.10
C LEU A 47 -0.62 6.54 3.27
N GLY A 48 -0.20 7.04 4.43
CA GLY A 48 -0.08 6.28 5.66
C GLY A 48 -1.40 5.64 6.07
N LEU A 49 -2.50 6.40 6.08
CA LEU A 49 -3.85 5.89 6.37
C LEU A 49 -4.30 4.84 5.35
N GLY A 50 -4.01 5.02 4.06
CA GLY A 50 -4.32 4.04 3.02
C GLY A 50 -3.59 2.72 3.23
N VAL A 51 -2.28 2.77 3.51
CA VAL A 51 -1.47 1.57 3.80
C VAL A 51 -1.87 0.96 5.15
N LEU A 52 -2.16 1.77 6.17
CA LEU A 52 -2.63 1.30 7.47
C LEU A 52 -3.95 0.53 7.32
N GLY A 53 -4.92 1.08 6.57
CA GLY A 53 -6.20 0.44 6.30
C GLY A 53 -6.04 -0.88 5.56
N PHE A 54 -5.11 -0.94 4.59
CA PHE A 54 -4.77 -2.18 3.89
C PHE A 54 -4.21 -3.24 4.84
N ILE A 55 -3.26 -2.87 5.71
CA ILE A 55 -2.67 -3.79 6.70
C ILE A 55 -3.73 -4.27 7.69
N ILE A 56 -4.54 -3.36 8.24
CA ILE A 56 -5.61 -3.70 9.18
C ILE A 56 -6.58 -4.68 8.52
N LYS A 57 -7.00 -4.44 7.27
CA LYS A 57 -7.85 -5.38 6.51
C LYS A 57 -7.20 -6.75 6.43
N THR A 58 -5.93 -6.85 6.05
CA THR A 58 -5.23 -8.14 5.91
C THR A 58 -5.14 -8.87 7.26
N VAL A 59 -4.84 -8.16 8.34
CA VAL A 59 -4.77 -8.74 9.69
C VAL A 59 -6.15 -9.17 10.19
N VAL A 60 -7.20 -8.38 9.92
CA VAL A 60 -8.58 -8.74 10.28
C VAL A 60 -9.04 -9.96 9.51
N ILE A 61 -8.77 -10.04 8.20
CA ILE A 61 -9.09 -11.22 7.39
C ILE A 61 -8.34 -12.43 7.93
N ALA A 62 -7.02 -12.35 8.12
CA ALA A 62 -6.22 -13.44 8.68
C ALA A 62 -6.69 -13.88 10.09
N GLY A 63 -7.13 -12.92 10.92
CA GLY A 63 -7.67 -13.19 12.25
C GLY A 63 -9.09 -13.75 12.24
N MET A 64 -9.92 -13.39 11.26
CA MET A 64 -11.26 -13.95 11.05
C MET A 64 -11.21 -15.33 10.41
N GLU A 65 -10.24 -15.57 9.54
CA GLU A 65 -10.00 -16.85 8.88
C GLU A 65 -9.30 -17.84 9.82
N GLY A 66 -8.74 -17.36 10.94
CA GLY A 66 -8.36 -18.21 12.06
C GLY A 66 -7.25 -19.20 11.72
N ILE A 67 -6.13 -18.71 11.20
CA ILE A 67 -4.95 -19.48 10.75
C ILE A 67 -5.23 -20.33 9.50
#